data_AF-A0A6A4ZNH0-F1
#
_entry.id   AF-A0A6A4ZNH0-F1
#
_cell.length_a   1.000
_cell.length_b   1.000
_cell.length_c   1.000
_cell.angle_alpha   90.00
_cell.angle_beta   90.00
_cell.angle_gamma   90.00
#
_symmetry.space_group_name_H-M   'P 1'
#
loop_
_entity.id
_entity.type
_entity.pdbx_description
1 polymer ?
#
loop_
_entity_poly.entity_id
_entity_poly.type
_entity_poly.pdbx_seq_one_letter_code
_entity_poly.pdbx_strand_id
1 'polypeptide(L)'
;MDRGTLIFLARLAEEAERYDEMADHMKAVAVNFEDELSTEEGNLIAVAFKNEISSRRAAWRVMRAIEAKVDDPKKAAAIQSYRQNIEQEVRDL
;
A
#
# COMPACT_ATOMS: atom_id res chain seq x y z
N MET A 1 16.14 -11.56 -8.07
CA MET A 1 15.06 -12.58 -8.13
C MET A 1 14.59 -12.65 -9.56
N ASP A 2 14.23 -13.83 -10.05
CA ASP A 2 13.59 -13.94 -11.36
C ASP A 2 12.11 -13.53 -11.29
N ARG A 3 11.50 -13.36 -12.47
CA ARG A 3 10.13 -12.90 -12.63
C ARG A 3 9.12 -13.84 -11.96
N GLY A 4 9.30 -15.15 -12.14
CA GLY A 4 8.38 -16.15 -11.59
C GLY A 4 8.37 -16.15 -10.05
N THR A 5 9.54 -15.97 -9.44
CA THR A 5 9.69 -15.86 -7.98
C THR A 5 8.98 -14.62 -7.46
N LEU A 6 9.11 -13.47 -8.12
CA LEU A 6 8.42 -12.24 -7.70
C LEU A 6 6.90 -12.37 -7.80
N ILE A 7 6.38 -13.00 -8.86
CA ILE A 7 4.94 -13.26 -9.01
C ILE A 7 4.45 -14.22 -7.93
N PHE A 8 5.21 -15.27 -7.64
CA PHE A 8 4.89 -16.21 -6.57
C PHE A 8 4.83 -15.52 -5.20
N LEU A 9 5.83 -14.68 -4.88
CA LEU A 9 5.83 -13.89 -3.64
C LEU A 9 4.68 -12.88 -3.60
N ALA A 10 4.34 -12.23 -4.71
CA ALA A 10 3.19 -11.33 -4.78
C ALA A 10 1.87 -12.07 -4.45
N ARG A 11 1.69 -13.30 -4.93
CA ARG A 11 0.52 -14.12 -4.58
C ARG A 11 0.51 -14.53 -3.11
N LEU A 12 1.66 -14.90 -2.54
CA LEU A 12 1.74 -15.17 -1.10
C LEU A 12 1.41 -13.93 -0.27
N ALA A 13 1.85 -12.76 -0.70
CA ALA A 13 1.53 -11.49 -0.06
C ALA A 13 0.03 -11.14 -0.19
N GLU A 14 -0.60 -11.44 -1.32
CA GLU A 14 -2.05 -11.31 -1.53
C GLU A 14 -2.83 -12.16 -0.52
N GLU A 15 -2.50 -13.46 -0.41
CA GLU A 15 -3.14 -14.38 0.54
C GLU A 15 -2.93 -13.98 2.01
N ALA A 16 -1.83 -13.29 2.30
CA ALA A 16 -1.52 -12.75 3.62
C ALA A 16 -2.06 -11.33 3.86
N GLU A 17 -2.77 -10.74 2.90
CA GLU A 17 -3.25 -9.35 2.91
C GLU A 17 -2.13 -8.28 3.10
N ARG A 18 -0.88 -8.62 2.75
CA ARG A 18 0.28 -7.72 2.81
C ARG A 18 0.47 -7.00 1.47
N TYR A 19 -0.48 -6.12 1.16
CA TYR A 19 -0.58 -5.48 -0.16
C TYR A 19 0.55 -4.50 -0.49
N ASP A 20 1.23 -3.96 0.51
CA ASP A 20 2.45 -3.16 0.36
C ASP A 20 3.61 -4.00 -0.21
N GLU A 21 3.85 -5.18 0.37
CA GLU A 21 4.84 -6.12 -0.18
C GLU A 21 4.44 -6.65 -1.56
N MET A 22 3.15 -6.93 -1.75
CA MET A 22 2.62 -7.33 -3.05
C MET A 22 2.91 -6.26 -4.11
N ALA A 23 2.70 -4.98 -3.77
CA ALA A 23 2.96 -3.87 -4.68
C ALA A 23 4.46 -3.76 -4.99
N ASP A 24 5.35 -3.95 -4.02
CA ASP A 24 6.80 -3.92 -4.23
C ASP A 24 7.28 -5.06 -5.13
N HIS A 25 6.77 -6.28 -4.94
CA HIS A 25 7.07 -7.40 -5.83
C HIS A 25 6.58 -7.16 -7.26
N MET A 26 5.36 -6.65 -7.42
CA MET A 26 4.78 -6.39 -8.74
C MET A 26 5.40 -5.16 -9.44
N LYS A 27 5.83 -4.13 -8.70
CA LYS A 27 6.68 -3.05 -9.23
C LYS A 27 8.00 -3.60 -9.75
N ALA A 28 8.63 -4.52 -9.03
CA ALA A 28 9.86 -5.16 -9.47
C ALA A 28 9.65 -5.99 -10.76
N VAL A 29 8.51 -6.66 -10.91
CA VAL A 29 8.14 -7.34 -12.18
C VAL A 29 8.02 -6.34 -13.33
N ALA A 30 7.37 -5.20 -13.10
CA ALA A 30 7.14 -4.20 -14.15
C ALA A 30 8.40 -3.41 -14.55
N VAL A 31 9.35 -3.21 -13.63
CA VAL A 31 10.54 -2.37 -13.85
C VAL A 31 11.79 -3.18 -14.24
N ASN A 32 11.96 -4.38 -13.71
CA ASN A 32 13.20 -5.14 -13.87
C ASN A 32 13.20 -6.11 -15.07
N PHE A 33 12.08 -6.23 -15.79
CA PHE A 33 11.94 -7.11 -16.94
C PHE A 33 11.38 -6.33 -18.13
N GLU A 34 12.01 -6.46 -19.31
CA GLU A 34 11.62 -5.73 -20.53
C GLU A 34 10.42 -6.36 -21.25
N ASP A 35 10.11 -7.62 -20.92
CA ASP A 35 8.99 -8.37 -21.46
C ASP A 35 7.64 -7.74 -21.08
N GLU A 36 6.69 -7.75 -22.01
CA GLU A 36 5.35 -7.24 -21.78
C GLU A 36 4.65 -7.95 -20.60
N LEU A 37 3.83 -7.19 -19.87
CA LEU A 37 2.99 -7.74 -18.82
C LEU A 37 1.82 -8.50 -19.44
N SER A 38 1.63 -9.74 -18.98
CA SER A 38 0.41 -10.48 -19.28
C SER A 38 -0.80 -9.83 -18.60
N THR A 39 -2.01 -10.15 -19.09
CA THR A 39 -3.27 -9.74 -18.45
C THR A 39 -3.33 -10.15 -16.98
N GLU A 40 -2.79 -11.31 -16.63
CA GLU A 40 -2.79 -11.80 -15.25
C GLU A 40 -1.86 -10.97 -14.34
N GLU A 41 -0.66 -10.64 -14.82
CA GLU A 41 0.26 -9.79 -14.06
C GLU A 41 -0.24 -8.35 -13.94
N GLY A 42 -0.87 -7.83 -14.99
CA GLY A 42 -1.55 -6.53 -14.95
C GLY A 42 -2.67 -6.51 -13.90
N ASN A 43 -3.46 -7.58 -13.79
CA ASN A 43 -4.47 -7.72 -12.76
C ASN A 43 -3.86 -7.76 -11.35
N LEU A 44 -2.76 -8.50 -11.16
CA LEU A 44 -2.04 -8.54 -9.87
C LEU A 44 -1.51 -7.16 -9.47
N ILE A 45 -0.95 -6.40 -10.40
CA ILE A 45 -0.55 -4.99 -10.15
C ILE A 45 -1.76 -4.17 -9.71
N ALA A 46 -2.87 -4.25 -10.44
CA ALA A 46 -4.07 -3.49 -10.12
C ALA A 46 -4.62 -3.84 -8.73
N VAL A 47 -4.65 -5.13 -8.37
CA VAL A 47 -5.09 -5.61 -7.06
C VAL A 47 -4.16 -5.10 -5.96
N ALA A 48 -2.83 -5.18 -6.14
CA ALA A 48 -1.86 -4.74 -5.15
C ALA A 48 -2.05 -3.25 -4.79
N PHE A 49 -1.95 -2.36 -5.78
CA PHE A 49 -2.06 -0.92 -5.55
C PHE A 49 -3.45 -0.49 -5.09
N LYS A 50 -4.52 -1.10 -5.63
CA LYS A 50 -5.89 -0.78 -5.19
C LYS A 50 -6.06 -1.09 -3.71
N ASN A 51 -5.59 -2.24 -3.24
CA ASN A 51 -5.74 -2.64 -1.85
C ASN A 51 -4.78 -1.87 -0.93
N GLU A 52 -3.55 -1.61 -1.36
CA GLU A 52 -2.60 -0.79 -0.62
C GLU A 52 -3.18 0.60 -0.33
N ILE A 53 -3.61 1.34 -1.37
CA ILE A 53 -4.20 2.68 -1.19
C ILE A 53 -5.49 2.57 -0.36
N SER A 54 -6.30 1.52 -0.54
CA SER A 54 -7.52 1.33 0.25
C SER A 54 -7.24 1.17 1.75
N SER A 55 -6.18 0.43 2.09
CA SER A 55 -5.70 0.26 3.46
C SER A 55 -5.21 1.59 4.05
N ARG A 56 -4.36 2.35 3.33
CA ARG A 56 -3.92 3.69 3.78
C ARG A 56 -5.10 4.65 3.99
N ARG A 57 -6.08 4.69 3.08
CA ARG A 57 -7.30 5.51 3.23
C ARG A 57 -8.15 5.08 4.42
N ALA A 58 -8.17 3.79 4.78
CA ALA A 58 -8.87 3.31 5.97
C ALA A 58 -8.15 3.77 7.24
N ALA A 59 -6.83 3.61 7.31
CA ALA A 59 -6.00 4.10 8.41
C ALA A 59 -6.16 5.61 8.62
N TRP A 60 -6.13 6.40 7.54
CA TRP A 60 -6.34 7.85 7.58
C TRP A 60 -7.70 8.23 8.19
N ARG A 61 -8.79 7.55 7.78
CA ARG A 61 -10.14 7.79 8.33
C ARG A 61 -10.20 7.49 9.82
N VAL A 62 -9.56 6.42 10.27
CA VAL A 62 -9.47 6.07 11.69
C VAL A 62 -8.70 7.14 12.45
N MET A 63 -7.55 7.59 11.95
CA MET A 63 -6.75 8.64 12.59
C MET A 63 -7.56 9.93 12.76
N ARG A 64 -8.26 10.36 11.71
CA ARG A 64 -9.13 11.55 11.77
C ARG A 64 -10.26 11.39 12.80
N ALA A 65 -10.84 10.19 12.91
CA ALA A 65 -11.89 9.91 13.89
C ALA A 65 -11.38 9.90 15.34
N ILE A 66 -10.12 9.49 15.56
CA ILE A 66 -9.46 9.57 16.87
C ILE A 66 -9.09 11.01 17.19
N GLU A 67 -8.51 11.75 16.24
CA GLU A 67 -8.16 13.18 16.38
C GLU A 67 -9.35 14.00 16.89
N ALA A 68 -10.54 13.76 16.34
CA ALA A 68 -11.78 14.46 16.72
C ALA A 68 -12.28 14.17 18.15
N LYS A 69 -11.77 13.13 18.82
CA LYS A 69 -12.17 12.73 20.18
C LYS A 69 -11.13 13.06 21.25
N VAL A 70 -10.00 13.66 20.86
CA VAL A 70 -8.88 13.93 21.76
C VAL A 70 -8.87 15.40 22.16
N ASP A 71 -9.06 15.65 23.45
CA ASP A 71 -9.06 17.02 24.01
C ASP A 71 -7.65 17.54 24.35
N ASP A 72 -6.66 16.63 24.50
CA ASP A 72 -5.28 16.99 24.82
C ASP A 72 -4.57 17.55 23.56
N PRO A 73 -4.19 18.85 23.55
CA PRO A 73 -3.59 19.48 22.37
C PRO A 73 -2.29 18.82 21.91
N LYS A 74 -1.50 18.25 22.83
CA LYS A 74 -0.23 17.57 22.47
C LYS A 74 -0.50 16.25 21.75
N LYS A 75 -1.49 15.50 22.22
CA LYS A 75 -1.91 14.25 21.57
C LYS A 75 -2.58 14.52 20.23
N ALA A 76 -3.40 15.56 20.13
CA ALA A 76 -4.02 15.98 18.88
C ALA A 76 -2.95 16.35 17.83
N ALA A 77 -1.93 17.12 18.20
CA ALA A 77 -0.81 17.45 17.31
C ALA A 77 -0.03 16.20 16.85
N ALA A 78 0.21 15.23 17.73
CA ALA A 78 0.87 13.98 17.37
C ALA A 78 0.04 13.16 16.37
N ILE A 79 -1.28 13.08 16.55
CA ILE A 79 -2.19 12.39 15.63
C ILE A 79 -2.24 13.11 14.28
N GLN A 80 -2.26 14.45 14.28
CA GLN A 80 -2.22 15.25 13.06
C GLN A 80 -0.95 14.97 12.24
N SER A 81 0.23 14.96 12.88
CA SER A 81 1.49 14.63 12.20
C SER A 81 1.47 13.20 11.64
N TYR A 82 0.96 12.24 12.40
CA TYR A 82 0.83 10.86 11.92
C TYR A 82 -0.13 10.75 10.72
N ARG A 83 -1.26 11.48 10.75
CA ARG A 83 -2.21 11.55 9.63
C ARG A 83 -1.57 12.16 8.38
N GLN A 84 -0.73 13.19 8.52
CA GLN A 84 0.01 13.79 7.41
C GLN A 84 1.03 12.83 6.80
N ASN A 85 1.67 11.97 7.61
CA ASN A 85 2.54 10.91 7.09
C ASN A 85 1.76 9.94 6.20
N ILE A 86 0.56 9.50 6.63
CA ILE A 86 -0.31 8.64 5.80
C ILE A 86 -0.73 9.35 4.51
N GLU A 87 -1.01 10.66 4.55
CA GLU A 87 -1.31 11.43 3.34
C GLU A 87 -0.14 11.47 2.37
N GLN A 88 1.09 11.55 2.88
CA GLN A 88 2.30 11.52 2.07
C GLN A 88 2.51 10.13 1.47
N GLU A 89 2.35 9.06 2.26
CA GLU A 89 2.39 7.68 1.76
C GLU A 89 1.41 7.47 0.59
N VAL A 90 0.18 7.99 0.69
CA VAL A 90 -0.82 7.89 -0.40
C VAL A 90 -0.40 8.67 -1.66
N ARG A 91 0.34 9.77 -1.51
CA ARG A 91 0.83 10.57 -2.66
C ARG A 91 2.02 9.94 -3.36
N ASP A 92 2.82 9.17 -2.62
CA ASP A 92 4.03 8.51 -3.12
C ASP A 92 3.73 7.13 -3.76
N LEU A 93 2.50 6.64 -3.65
CA LEU A 93 1.98 5.46 -4.36
C LEU A 93 1.50 5.78 -5.76
#